data_AF-A0A1C6KYW7-F1
#
_entry.id   AF-A0A1C6KYW7-F1
#
_cell.length_a   1.000
_cell.length_b   1.000
_cell.length_c   1.000
_cell.angle_alpha   90.00
_cell.angle_beta   90.00
_cell.angle_gamma   90.00
#
_symmetry.space_group_name_H-M   'P 1'
#
loop_
_entity.id
_entity.type
_entity.pdbx_description
1 polymer ?
#
loop_
_entity_poly.entity_id
_entity_poly.type
_entity_poly.pdbx_seq_one_letter_code
_entity_poly.pdbx_strand_id
1 'polypeptide(L)'
;MRNSISIHASIAAKKATIASNIAAFKASATYLNASANDKAAYDEYLAAYNTAQTYLAENVANHTVGGINSSDTNLIANVKKAAEKIEAAAEFKGMKNKDGSDKYDADKIDVNLKTILTALYSGTTTSVDLTDDALITYVTNAEKVNTKAVLAKKVDKDAMTYDSKAYYALEWKAVEAALDSYYAAVDAAIVASDLTDAKATLDKAIGKIDTSATVLGYYAASGKLNTAATSEFAKLKVYAQLLNTEQGTKDPLVFAITDILANTMDTTGADNTLVKFYIDKDARTAAEITALNSEVKALLGSSKTSSALKDEAKNVVAMIEALPAKANITVADKAAIEAAYDAYEALNPAYRVYVTNHSTLKTAIDTVMKAEKDEILKATKNFPSVYTVTIADKDAIQTVADMIDAYNDTEMYDISTKYTNASVTSLLNKIKSLEFDAVKAAVKAIPEADKIVAGDKDAIEAARAAYDDFLTNYGDSLTSSDVSTLAGYEKKIVEAEKVLAKALSEDMAKKIKEIESLKIVASSKLYKGKKIQVKWRIADGDASAITGYQVYKSTKANSGYKFMGKTKKLYMDNKKSLKKGTRYFYKVRAYIDVDGERYFSDWSNKANRIYKK
;
A
#
# COMPACT_ATOMS: atom_id res chain seq x y z
N MET A 1 -11.91 24.95 16.79
CA MET A 1 -13.20 25.53 17.25
C MET A 1 -13.84 26.51 16.26
N ARG A 2 -13.13 27.50 15.68
CA ARG A 2 -13.78 28.43 14.70
C ARG A 2 -14.22 27.75 13.39
N ASN A 3 -13.43 26.82 12.84
CA ASN A 3 -13.80 26.05 11.64
C ASN A 3 -14.99 25.10 11.86
N SER A 4 -15.07 24.45 13.02
CA SER A 4 -16.18 23.55 13.35
C SER A 4 -17.50 24.32 13.55
N ILE A 5 -17.47 25.51 14.16
CA ILE A 5 -18.65 26.37 14.33
C ILE A 5 -19.16 26.89 12.98
N SER A 6 -18.27 27.24 12.05
CA SER A 6 -18.63 27.72 10.70
C SER A 6 -19.28 26.64 9.83
N ILE A 7 -18.83 25.38 9.92
CA ILE A 7 -19.40 24.26 9.15
C ILE A 7 -20.81 23.91 9.67
N HIS A 8 -20.99 23.83 10.98
CA HIS A 8 -22.31 23.52 11.57
C HIS A 8 -23.35 24.62 11.30
N ALA A 9 -22.93 25.90 11.30
CA ALA A 9 -23.80 27.01 10.91
C ALA A 9 -24.25 26.93 9.43
N SER A 10 -23.39 26.41 8.54
CA SER A 10 -23.72 26.20 7.12
C SER A 10 -24.73 25.05 6.91
N ILE A 11 -24.60 23.93 7.63
CA ILE A 11 -25.54 22.80 7.51
C ILE A 11 -26.94 23.19 8.00
N ALA A 12 -27.03 23.88 9.14
CA ALA A 12 -28.32 24.35 9.67
C ALA A 12 -29.03 25.31 8.71
N ALA A 13 -28.29 26.21 8.06
CA ALA A 13 -28.83 27.11 7.04
C ALA A 13 -29.38 26.32 5.83
N LYS A 14 -28.65 25.31 5.32
CA LYS A 14 -29.12 24.45 4.22
C LYS A 14 -30.42 23.72 4.60
N LYS A 15 -30.51 23.16 5.80
CA LYS A 15 -31.74 22.52 6.31
C LYS A 15 -32.93 23.49 6.40
N ALA A 16 -32.68 24.73 6.84
CA ALA A 16 -33.71 25.76 6.86
C ALA A 16 -34.21 26.11 5.45
N THR A 17 -33.31 26.18 4.45
CA THR A 17 -33.69 26.37 3.04
C THR A 17 -34.55 25.22 2.51
N ILE A 18 -34.22 23.95 2.83
CA ILE A 18 -35.01 22.78 2.44
C ILE A 18 -36.45 22.90 2.99
N ALA A 19 -36.59 23.18 4.29
CA ALA A 19 -37.88 23.37 4.92
C ALA A 19 -38.68 24.55 4.31
N SER A 20 -37.99 25.66 4.02
CA SER A 20 -38.58 26.82 3.37
C SER A 20 -39.09 26.50 1.96
N ASN A 21 -38.33 25.74 1.16
CA ASN A 21 -38.75 25.33 -0.18
C ASN A 21 -40.02 24.48 -0.12
N ILE A 22 -40.08 23.50 0.79
CA ILE A 22 -41.24 22.63 0.97
C ILE A 22 -42.48 23.46 1.36
N ALA A 23 -42.34 24.39 2.32
CA ALA A 23 -43.42 25.25 2.74
C ALA A 23 -43.92 26.16 1.59
N ALA A 24 -43.00 26.75 0.83
CA ALA A 24 -43.33 27.59 -0.32
C ALA A 24 -44.08 26.81 -1.41
N PHE A 25 -43.66 25.57 -1.70
CA PHE A 25 -44.35 24.72 -2.67
C PHE A 25 -45.77 24.36 -2.21
N LYS A 26 -45.97 24.02 -0.93
CA LYS A 26 -47.30 23.73 -0.36
C LYS A 26 -48.24 24.94 -0.39
N ALA A 27 -47.71 26.16 -0.37
CA ALA A 27 -48.47 27.39 -0.50
C ALA A 27 -48.75 27.80 -1.96
N SER A 28 -48.19 27.10 -2.95
CA SER A 28 -48.34 27.44 -4.36
C SER A 28 -49.73 27.07 -4.91
N ALA A 29 -50.16 27.78 -5.97
CA ALA A 29 -51.38 27.44 -6.69
C ALA A 29 -51.35 26.01 -7.27
N THR A 30 -50.16 25.54 -7.70
CA THR A 30 -49.94 24.17 -8.20
C THR A 30 -50.35 23.12 -7.18
N TYR A 31 -49.99 23.31 -5.90
CA TYR A 31 -50.37 22.38 -4.84
C TYR A 31 -51.80 22.61 -4.38
N LEU A 32 -52.21 23.85 -4.13
CA LEU A 32 -53.54 24.16 -3.56
C LEU A 32 -54.69 23.74 -4.48
N ASN A 33 -54.53 23.90 -5.79
CA ASN A 33 -55.55 23.59 -6.80
C ASN A 33 -55.49 22.12 -7.29
N ALA A 34 -54.52 21.34 -6.83
CA ALA A 34 -54.35 19.95 -7.24
C ALA A 34 -55.47 19.05 -6.69
N SER A 35 -55.77 17.96 -7.43
CA SER A 35 -56.69 16.92 -6.97
C SER A 35 -56.14 16.23 -5.71
N ALA A 36 -56.98 15.47 -5.00
CA ALA A 36 -56.53 14.72 -3.83
C ALA A 36 -55.40 13.73 -4.17
N ASN A 37 -55.48 13.07 -5.34
CA ASN A 37 -54.46 12.13 -5.81
C ASN A 37 -53.14 12.84 -6.16
N ASP A 38 -53.23 13.99 -6.83
CA ASP A 38 -52.05 14.78 -7.20
C ASP A 38 -51.36 15.36 -5.94
N LYS A 39 -52.13 15.79 -4.94
CA LYS A 39 -51.59 16.24 -3.64
C LYS A 39 -50.83 15.13 -2.93
N ALA A 40 -51.36 13.91 -2.94
CA ALA A 40 -50.67 12.75 -2.37
C ALA A 40 -49.35 12.46 -3.09
N ALA A 41 -49.33 12.52 -4.43
CA ALA A 41 -48.10 12.35 -5.22
C ALA A 41 -47.07 13.47 -4.96
N TYR A 42 -47.53 14.71 -4.78
CA TYR A 42 -46.66 15.82 -4.39
C TYR A 42 -46.12 15.65 -2.97
N ASP A 43 -46.94 15.24 -2.01
CA ASP A 43 -46.47 15.01 -0.64
C ASP A 43 -45.41 13.90 -0.58
N GLU A 44 -45.58 12.83 -1.36
CA GLU A 44 -44.58 11.77 -1.52
C GLU A 44 -43.25 12.32 -2.10
N TYR A 45 -43.34 13.13 -3.16
CA TYR A 45 -42.17 13.79 -3.74
C TYR A 45 -41.48 14.76 -2.77
N LEU A 46 -42.24 15.55 -2.00
CA LEU A 46 -41.71 16.48 -1.01
C LEU A 46 -41.02 15.75 0.15
N ALA A 47 -41.55 14.59 0.56
CA ALA A 47 -40.92 13.74 1.56
C ALA A 47 -39.58 13.19 1.05
N ALA A 48 -39.56 12.64 -0.17
CA ALA A 48 -38.34 12.18 -0.81
C ALA A 48 -37.31 13.32 -1.00
N TYR A 49 -37.77 14.51 -1.40
CA TYR A 49 -36.94 15.72 -1.51
C TYR A 49 -36.31 16.09 -0.18
N ASN A 50 -37.10 16.09 0.91
CA ASN A 50 -36.60 16.38 2.24
C ASN A 50 -35.50 15.39 2.65
N THR A 51 -35.73 14.09 2.47
CA THR A 51 -34.77 13.03 2.80
C THR A 51 -33.46 13.19 2.01
N ALA A 52 -33.55 13.27 0.68
CA ALA A 52 -32.39 13.35 -0.19
C ALA A 52 -31.56 14.62 0.04
N GLN A 53 -32.21 15.79 0.10
CA GLN A 53 -31.53 17.07 0.26
C GLN A 53 -30.92 17.23 1.66
N THR A 54 -31.57 16.67 2.69
CA THR A 54 -31.03 16.70 4.06
C THR A 54 -29.76 15.86 4.15
N TYR A 55 -29.79 14.64 3.60
CA TYR A 55 -28.59 13.79 3.56
C TYR A 55 -27.43 14.48 2.84
N LEU A 56 -27.68 15.05 1.66
CA LEU A 56 -26.65 15.75 0.89
C LEU A 56 -26.11 16.99 1.63
N ALA A 57 -26.98 17.74 2.31
CA ALA A 57 -26.58 18.90 3.10
C ALA A 57 -25.64 18.52 4.27
N GLU A 58 -25.82 17.34 4.85
CA GLU A 58 -25.00 16.83 5.96
C GLU A 58 -23.68 16.19 5.48
N ASN A 59 -23.72 15.47 4.35
CA ASN A 59 -22.64 14.56 3.95
C ASN A 59 -21.81 15.04 2.75
N VAL A 60 -22.29 16.06 2.01
CA VAL A 60 -21.63 16.61 0.81
C VAL A 60 -21.32 18.10 1.03
N ALA A 61 -20.03 18.41 1.22
CA ALA A 61 -19.57 19.74 1.63
C ALA A 61 -20.05 20.87 0.71
N ASN A 62 -19.96 20.67 -0.61
CA ASN A 62 -20.29 21.67 -1.62
C ASN A 62 -21.72 21.54 -2.18
N HIS A 63 -22.59 20.80 -1.50
CA HIS A 63 -23.97 20.63 -1.94
C HIS A 63 -24.74 21.95 -1.93
N THR A 64 -25.44 22.24 -3.02
CA THR A 64 -26.38 23.36 -3.15
C THR A 64 -27.79 22.81 -3.14
N VAL A 65 -28.64 23.32 -2.25
CA VAL A 65 -30.04 22.91 -2.14
C VAL A 65 -30.80 23.38 -3.38
N GLY A 66 -31.09 22.46 -4.31
CA GLY A 66 -31.88 22.74 -5.49
C GLY A 66 -33.33 23.05 -5.15
N GLY A 67 -34.02 23.88 -5.95
CA GLY A 67 -35.44 24.17 -5.76
C GLY A 67 -36.35 22.96 -6.05
N ILE A 68 -37.62 23.05 -5.63
CA ILE A 68 -38.63 22.04 -5.95
C ILE A 68 -39.22 22.36 -7.33
N ASN A 69 -39.11 21.41 -8.26
CA ASN A 69 -39.79 21.47 -9.54
C ASN A 69 -40.65 20.21 -9.70
N SER A 70 -41.97 20.38 -9.80
CA SER A 70 -42.94 19.29 -9.91
C SER A 70 -43.35 18.97 -11.36
N SER A 71 -42.82 19.69 -12.35
CA SER A 71 -43.01 19.38 -13.78
C SER A 71 -41.79 18.71 -14.42
N ASP A 72 -40.64 18.73 -13.75
CA ASP A 72 -39.42 18.04 -14.19
C ASP A 72 -39.45 16.56 -13.75
N THR A 73 -39.87 15.69 -14.67
CA THR A 73 -40.01 14.26 -14.42
C THR A 73 -38.68 13.58 -14.09
N ASN A 74 -37.56 14.07 -14.63
CA ASN A 74 -36.23 13.52 -14.33
C ASN A 74 -35.79 13.91 -12.92
N LEU A 75 -36.00 15.17 -12.52
CA LEU A 75 -35.70 15.61 -11.16
C LEU A 75 -36.53 14.83 -10.13
N ILE A 76 -37.83 14.65 -10.40
CA ILE A 76 -38.72 13.86 -9.52
C ILE A 76 -38.21 12.42 -9.39
N ALA A 77 -37.88 11.77 -10.51
CA ALA A 77 -37.37 10.40 -10.50
C ALA A 77 -36.04 10.30 -9.72
N ASN A 78 -35.12 11.24 -9.91
CA ASN A 78 -33.85 11.26 -9.20
C ASN A 78 -34.03 11.47 -7.69
N VAL A 79 -34.89 12.41 -7.29
CA VAL A 79 -35.21 12.64 -5.88
C VAL A 79 -35.81 11.40 -5.21
N LYS A 80 -36.76 10.73 -5.88
CA LYS A 80 -37.37 9.50 -5.37
C LYS A 80 -36.32 8.39 -5.22
N LYS A 81 -35.52 8.13 -6.26
CA LYS A 81 -34.44 7.13 -6.20
C LYS A 81 -33.39 7.46 -5.14
N ALA A 82 -33.06 8.74 -4.93
CA ALA A 82 -32.15 9.15 -3.87
C ALA A 82 -32.68 8.78 -2.49
N ALA A 83 -33.96 9.06 -2.21
CA ALA A 83 -34.60 8.70 -0.96
C ALA A 83 -34.65 7.17 -0.77
N GLU A 84 -35.02 6.42 -1.82
CA GLU A 84 -34.99 4.94 -1.81
C GLU A 84 -33.61 4.39 -1.46
N LYS A 85 -32.52 4.95 -2.02
CA LYS A 85 -31.15 4.50 -1.71
C LYS A 85 -30.70 4.85 -0.29
N ILE A 86 -31.15 5.99 0.25
CA ILE A 86 -30.88 6.35 1.65
C ILE A 86 -31.55 5.36 2.60
N GLU A 87 -32.79 4.96 2.31
CA GLU A 87 -33.52 3.95 3.07
C GLU A 87 -32.85 2.57 2.95
N ALA A 88 -32.55 2.12 1.73
CA ALA A 88 -31.84 0.86 1.50
C ALA A 88 -30.47 0.80 2.21
N ALA A 89 -29.71 1.90 2.20
CA ALA A 89 -28.46 1.99 2.95
C ALA A 89 -28.66 1.86 4.46
N ALA A 90 -29.71 2.46 5.02
CA ALA A 90 -30.06 2.31 6.42
C ALA A 90 -30.46 0.86 6.75
N GLU A 91 -31.22 0.20 5.87
CA GLU A 91 -31.55 -1.22 5.99
C GLU A 91 -30.31 -2.10 5.98
N PHE A 92 -29.41 -1.93 5.01
CA PHE A 92 -28.17 -2.70 4.93
C PHE A 92 -27.27 -2.50 6.15
N LYS A 93 -27.16 -1.26 6.66
CA LYS A 93 -26.43 -0.97 7.91
C LYS A 93 -27.09 -1.63 9.13
N GLY A 94 -28.41 -1.82 9.10
CA GLY A 94 -29.18 -2.51 10.13
C GLY A 94 -29.15 -4.04 10.03
N MET A 95 -28.84 -4.60 8.85
CA MET A 95 -28.85 -6.04 8.63
C MET A 95 -27.83 -6.75 9.52
N LYS A 96 -28.28 -7.79 10.20
CA LYS A 96 -27.45 -8.62 11.07
C LYS A 96 -27.39 -10.05 10.54
N ASN A 97 -26.26 -10.71 10.78
CA ASN A 97 -26.18 -12.16 10.70
C ASN A 97 -27.01 -12.81 11.81
N LYS A 98 -27.21 -14.13 11.73
CA LYS A 98 -27.91 -14.87 12.78
C LYS A 98 -27.20 -14.80 14.13
N ASP A 99 -25.87 -14.63 14.11
CA ASP A 99 -25.06 -14.39 15.31
C ASP A 99 -25.22 -12.96 15.85
N GLY A 100 -25.86 -12.04 15.11
CA GLY A 100 -26.09 -10.64 15.50
C GLY A 100 -25.01 -9.63 15.12
N SER A 101 -23.92 -10.01 14.45
CA SER A 101 -22.93 -9.08 13.86
C SER A 101 -23.55 -8.35 12.68
N ASP A 102 -23.10 -7.12 12.36
CA ASP A 102 -23.60 -6.47 11.15
C ASP A 102 -23.04 -7.14 9.91
N LYS A 103 -23.93 -7.41 8.96
CA LYS A 103 -23.64 -8.14 7.72
C LYS A 103 -22.82 -7.33 6.71
N TYR A 104 -22.85 -6.00 6.82
CA TYR A 104 -22.16 -5.10 5.91
C TYR A 104 -21.40 -4.02 6.68
N ASP A 105 -20.37 -3.48 6.05
CA ASP A 105 -19.55 -2.39 6.59
C ASP A 105 -20.28 -1.04 6.39
N ALA A 106 -20.65 -0.41 7.50
CA ALA A 106 -21.45 0.82 7.48
C ALA A 106 -20.67 2.00 6.89
N ASP A 107 -19.37 2.10 7.12
CA ASP A 107 -18.54 3.19 6.62
C ASP A 107 -18.40 3.08 5.09
N LYS A 108 -18.23 1.85 4.57
CA LYS A 108 -18.22 1.61 3.11
C LYS A 108 -19.56 1.91 2.46
N ILE A 109 -20.67 1.55 3.11
CA ILE A 109 -22.02 1.89 2.63
C ILE A 109 -22.20 3.41 2.56
N ASP A 110 -21.76 4.15 3.58
CA ASP A 110 -21.90 5.61 3.61
C ASP A 110 -21.07 6.29 2.51
N VAL A 111 -19.86 5.77 2.22
CA VAL A 111 -19.05 6.21 1.08
C VAL A 111 -19.78 5.94 -0.25
N ASN A 112 -20.28 4.72 -0.48
CA ASN A 112 -21.03 4.35 -1.68
C ASN A 112 -22.28 5.22 -1.87
N LEU A 113 -23.09 5.37 -0.83
CA LEU A 113 -24.30 6.18 -0.86
C LEU A 113 -23.96 7.63 -1.21
N LYS A 114 -22.93 8.20 -0.58
CA LYS A 114 -22.47 9.56 -0.89
C LYS A 114 -22.05 9.69 -2.36
N THR A 115 -21.33 8.71 -2.91
CA THR A 115 -20.92 8.70 -4.32
C THR A 115 -22.12 8.64 -5.26
N ILE A 116 -23.03 7.70 -5.04
CA ILE A 116 -24.26 7.53 -5.84
C ILE A 116 -25.08 8.83 -5.87
N LEU A 117 -25.31 9.43 -4.69
CA LEU A 117 -26.10 10.64 -4.60
C LEU A 117 -25.39 11.87 -5.17
N THR A 118 -24.07 11.97 -5.03
CA THR A 118 -23.30 13.06 -5.66
C THR A 118 -23.40 12.98 -7.18
N ALA A 119 -23.27 11.79 -7.75
CA ALA A 119 -23.41 11.58 -9.19
C ALA A 119 -24.81 11.98 -9.68
N LEU A 120 -25.87 11.55 -8.97
CA LEU A 120 -27.26 11.81 -9.32
C LEU A 120 -27.61 13.31 -9.37
N TYR A 121 -26.99 14.13 -8.51
CA TYR A 121 -27.26 15.57 -8.41
C TYR A 121 -26.28 16.45 -9.20
N SER A 122 -25.13 15.92 -9.62
CA SER A 122 -24.16 16.66 -10.44
C SER A 122 -24.60 16.85 -11.90
N GLY A 123 -25.57 16.05 -12.38
CA GLY A 123 -26.10 16.14 -13.75
C GLY A 123 -25.10 15.74 -14.85
N THR A 124 -23.91 15.24 -14.49
CA THR A 124 -22.79 14.97 -15.41
C THR A 124 -22.71 13.53 -15.90
N THR A 125 -23.54 12.60 -15.42
CA THR A 125 -23.49 11.18 -15.82
C THR A 125 -24.86 10.63 -16.20
N THR A 126 -24.96 10.07 -17.41
CA THR A 126 -26.16 9.39 -17.92
C THR A 126 -26.33 7.94 -17.43
N SER A 127 -25.39 7.40 -16.63
CA SER A 127 -25.46 6.03 -16.10
C SER A 127 -24.95 5.94 -14.65
N VAL A 128 -25.74 6.38 -13.69
CA VAL A 128 -25.50 6.06 -12.27
C VAL A 128 -26.05 4.65 -12.01
N ASP A 129 -25.22 3.76 -11.46
CA ASP A 129 -25.71 2.46 -10.97
C ASP A 129 -26.54 2.70 -9.70
N LEU A 130 -27.82 2.42 -9.80
CA LEU A 130 -28.81 2.60 -8.74
C LEU A 130 -29.32 1.26 -8.23
N THR A 131 -28.59 0.16 -8.45
CA THR A 131 -28.90 -1.12 -7.82
C THR A 131 -28.63 -1.05 -6.31
N ASP A 132 -29.27 -1.92 -5.55
CA ASP A 132 -28.95 -2.07 -4.11
C ASP A 132 -27.56 -2.68 -3.91
N ASP A 133 -27.12 -3.52 -4.84
CA ASP A 133 -25.77 -4.10 -4.84
C ASP A 133 -24.67 -3.04 -4.91
N ALA A 134 -24.93 -1.91 -5.58
CA ALA A 134 -24.00 -0.78 -5.63
C ALA A 134 -23.72 -0.16 -4.24
N LEU A 135 -24.63 -0.29 -3.27
CA LEU A 135 -24.42 0.22 -1.90
C LEU A 135 -23.42 -0.64 -1.11
N ILE A 136 -23.34 -1.93 -1.43
CA ILE A 136 -22.57 -2.93 -0.67
C ILE A 136 -21.32 -3.43 -1.43
N THR A 137 -21.15 -3.00 -2.68
CA THR A 137 -19.99 -3.35 -3.51
C THR A 137 -18.83 -2.40 -3.22
N TYR A 138 -17.64 -2.95 -2.98
CA TYR A 138 -16.42 -2.19 -2.73
C TYR A 138 -15.27 -2.78 -3.51
N VAL A 139 -14.24 -1.96 -3.74
CA VAL A 139 -13.00 -2.37 -4.37
C VAL A 139 -12.22 -3.27 -3.42
N THR A 140 -11.95 -4.48 -3.87
CA THR A 140 -11.18 -5.51 -3.17
C THR A 140 -9.68 -5.30 -3.33
N ASN A 141 -8.88 -5.85 -2.42
CA ASN A 141 -7.42 -5.79 -2.51
C ASN A 141 -6.91 -6.46 -3.80
N ALA A 142 -7.52 -7.56 -4.22
CA ALA A 142 -7.19 -8.20 -5.49
C ALA A 142 -7.43 -7.26 -6.70
N GLU A 143 -8.52 -6.50 -6.70
CA GLU A 143 -8.79 -5.50 -7.74
C GLU A 143 -7.79 -4.36 -7.73
N LYS A 144 -7.43 -3.84 -6.54
CA LYS A 144 -6.41 -2.78 -6.39
C LYS A 144 -5.07 -3.24 -6.95
N VAL A 145 -4.61 -4.42 -6.51
CA VAL A 145 -3.32 -4.97 -6.94
C VAL A 145 -3.30 -5.20 -8.45
N ASN A 146 -4.34 -5.82 -9.00
CA ASN A 146 -4.45 -6.00 -10.45
C ASN A 146 -4.48 -4.67 -11.23
N THR A 147 -5.16 -3.65 -10.69
CA THR A 147 -5.20 -2.31 -11.29
C THR A 147 -3.80 -1.69 -11.39
N LYS A 148 -2.99 -1.81 -10.32
CA LYS A 148 -1.60 -1.35 -10.33
C LYS A 148 -0.75 -2.15 -11.32
N ALA A 149 -0.90 -3.47 -11.35
CA ALA A 149 -0.16 -4.36 -12.25
C ALA A 149 -0.43 -4.08 -13.74
N VAL A 150 -1.69 -3.79 -14.11
CA VAL A 150 -2.05 -3.43 -15.49
C VAL A 150 -1.34 -2.13 -15.91
N LEU A 151 -1.22 -1.16 -15.01
CA LEU A 151 -0.48 0.07 -15.29
C LEU A 151 1.03 -0.17 -15.38
N ALA A 152 1.59 -0.98 -14.48
CA ALA A 152 3.02 -1.29 -14.45
C ALA A 152 3.52 -1.88 -15.78
N LYS A 153 2.68 -2.64 -16.50
CA LYS A 153 3.00 -3.18 -17.85
C LYS A 153 3.22 -2.10 -18.92
N LYS A 154 2.81 -0.85 -18.66
CA LYS A 154 3.03 0.29 -19.55
C LYS A 154 4.28 1.08 -19.18
N VAL A 155 4.97 0.71 -18.12
CA VAL A 155 6.11 1.41 -17.54
C VAL A 155 7.37 0.59 -17.83
N ASP A 156 8.33 1.21 -18.50
CA ASP A 156 9.71 0.69 -18.59
C ASP A 156 10.62 1.74 -17.94
N LYS A 157 11.10 1.44 -16.73
CA LYS A 157 11.89 2.39 -15.94
C LYS A 157 13.27 2.61 -16.55
N ASP A 158 13.88 1.56 -17.09
CA ASP A 158 15.24 1.60 -17.64
C ASP A 158 15.26 2.37 -18.96
N ALA A 159 14.23 2.16 -19.80
CA ALA A 159 14.05 2.92 -21.02
C ALA A 159 13.39 4.30 -20.79
N MET A 160 13.00 4.62 -19.56
CA MET A 160 12.24 5.83 -19.19
C MET A 160 11.02 6.05 -20.08
N THR A 161 10.22 4.99 -20.27
CA THR A 161 9.02 5.04 -21.11
C THR A 161 7.73 4.77 -20.33
N TYR A 162 6.69 5.50 -20.72
CA TYR A 162 5.32 5.26 -20.28
C TYR A 162 4.37 5.23 -21.48
N ASP A 163 3.60 4.14 -21.62
CA ASP A 163 2.64 3.94 -22.71
C ASP A 163 3.28 4.16 -24.08
N SER A 164 4.47 3.58 -24.26
CA SER A 164 5.32 3.67 -25.47
C SER A 164 5.86 5.08 -25.79
N LYS A 165 5.78 6.03 -24.86
CA LYS A 165 6.38 7.36 -24.99
C LYS A 165 7.66 7.44 -24.16
N ALA A 166 8.74 7.92 -24.76
CA ALA A 166 10.00 8.15 -24.08
C ALA A 166 10.07 9.54 -23.44
N TYR A 167 10.77 9.61 -22.30
CA TYR A 167 10.99 10.83 -21.53
C TYR A 167 12.49 10.97 -21.22
N TYR A 168 12.98 12.20 -21.11
CA TYR A 168 14.30 12.47 -20.53
C TYR A 168 14.21 12.42 -19.00
N ALA A 169 15.36 12.29 -18.32
CA ALA A 169 15.41 12.06 -16.87
C ALA A 169 14.58 13.05 -16.02
N LEU A 170 14.61 14.35 -16.36
CA LEU A 170 13.81 15.37 -15.68
C LEU A 170 12.30 15.10 -15.78
N GLU A 171 11.82 14.87 -17.00
CA GLU A 171 10.41 14.60 -17.27
C GLU A 171 9.99 13.24 -16.72
N TRP A 172 10.87 12.24 -16.80
CA TRP A 172 10.65 10.92 -16.22
C TRP A 172 10.41 10.99 -14.71
N LYS A 173 11.19 11.80 -13.98
CA LYS A 173 10.97 12.02 -12.55
C LYS A 173 9.57 12.58 -12.25
N ALA A 174 9.03 13.42 -13.12
CA ALA A 174 7.66 13.91 -13.00
C ALA A 174 6.62 12.83 -13.33
N VAL A 175 6.92 11.94 -14.28
CA VAL A 175 6.12 10.75 -14.58
C VAL A 175 6.08 9.82 -13.37
N GLU A 176 7.22 9.51 -12.75
CA GLU A 176 7.31 8.70 -11.54
C GLU A 176 6.47 9.27 -10.39
N ALA A 177 6.56 10.58 -10.13
CA ALA A 177 5.75 11.23 -9.11
C ALA A 177 4.23 11.13 -9.40
N ALA A 178 3.83 11.18 -10.68
CA ALA A 178 2.44 10.99 -11.09
C ALA A 178 1.99 9.52 -10.91
N LEU A 179 2.85 8.55 -11.22
CA LEU A 179 2.60 7.12 -10.99
C LEU A 179 2.49 6.79 -9.50
N ASP A 180 3.36 7.34 -8.65
CA ASP A 180 3.31 7.17 -7.20
C ASP A 180 2.00 7.72 -6.62
N SER A 181 1.59 8.90 -7.07
CA SER A 181 0.31 9.50 -6.69
C SER A 181 -0.89 8.64 -7.11
N TYR A 182 -0.80 8.02 -8.29
CA TYR A 182 -1.81 7.08 -8.76
C TYR A 182 -1.87 5.81 -7.89
N TYR A 183 -0.72 5.20 -7.58
CA TYR A 183 -0.68 4.00 -6.73
C TYR A 183 -1.22 4.27 -5.32
N ALA A 184 -0.87 5.40 -4.72
CA ALA A 184 -1.44 5.82 -3.44
C ALA A 184 -2.97 6.01 -3.49
N ALA A 185 -3.49 6.58 -4.59
CA ALA A 185 -4.93 6.74 -4.79
C ALA A 185 -5.64 5.39 -4.99
N VAL A 186 -5.02 4.43 -5.69
CA VAL A 186 -5.55 3.07 -5.85
C VAL A 186 -5.57 2.33 -4.50
N ASP A 187 -4.54 2.48 -3.67
CA ASP A 187 -4.51 1.88 -2.33
C ASP A 187 -5.61 2.44 -1.42
N ALA A 188 -5.87 3.75 -1.52
CA ALA A 188 -6.93 4.43 -0.78
C ALA A 188 -8.35 4.19 -1.33
N ALA A 189 -8.49 3.62 -2.53
CA ALA A 189 -9.79 3.42 -3.18
C ALA A 189 -10.71 2.54 -2.34
N ILE A 190 -11.97 2.94 -2.20
CA ILE A 190 -13.03 2.18 -1.54
C ILE A 190 -14.04 1.73 -2.58
N VAL A 191 -14.32 2.58 -3.58
CA VAL A 191 -15.37 2.37 -4.57
C VAL A 191 -14.81 2.43 -5.99
N ALA A 192 -15.52 1.85 -6.96
CA ALA A 192 -15.03 1.76 -8.34
C ALA A 192 -14.77 3.14 -8.99
N SER A 193 -15.52 4.18 -8.58
CA SER A 193 -15.28 5.54 -9.05
C SER A 193 -13.94 6.09 -8.59
N ASP A 194 -13.43 5.70 -7.42
CA ASP A 194 -12.12 6.16 -6.93
C ASP A 194 -11.00 5.71 -7.87
N LEU A 195 -11.08 4.48 -8.40
CA LEU A 195 -10.12 3.96 -9.39
C LEU A 195 -10.20 4.73 -10.70
N THR A 196 -11.42 5.09 -11.12
CA THR A 196 -11.66 5.89 -12.34
C THR A 196 -11.09 7.30 -12.17
N ASP A 197 -11.31 7.92 -11.01
CA ASP A 197 -10.81 9.25 -10.66
C ASP A 197 -9.28 9.27 -10.53
N ALA A 198 -8.69 8.22 -9.95
CA ALA A 198 -7.24 8.03 -9.89
C ALA A 198 -6.64 7.99 -11.30
N LYS A 199 -7.24 7.20 -12.21
CA LYS A 199 -6.79 7.11 -13.61
C LYS A 199 -6.94 8.45 -14.36
N ALA A 200 -8.06 9.14 -14.18
CA ALA A 200 -8.27 10.45 -14.79
C ALA A 200 -7.27 11.50 -14.28
N THR A 201 -6.88 11.40 -13.00
CA THR A 201 -5.86 12.27 -12.40
C THR A 201 -4.48 11.99 -12.96
N LEU A 202 -4.10 10.70 -13.10
CA LEU A 202 -2.86 10.29 -13.75
C LEU A 202 -2.79 10.81 -15.18
N ASP A 203 -3.83 10.62 -15.99
CA ASP A 203 -3.85 11.04 -17.39
C ASP A 203 -3.66 12.56 -17.54
N LYS A 204 -4.29 13.35 -16.66
CA LYS A 204 -4.12 14.80 -16.61
C LYS A 204 -2.70 15.21 -16.19
N ALA A 205 -2.07 14.47 -15.28
CA ALA A 205 -0.72 14.76 -14.82
C ALA A 205 0.30 14.46 -15.94
N ILE A 206 0.25 13.25 -16.51
CA ILE A 206 1.12 12.82 -17.61
C ILE A 206 0.94 13.70 -18.85
N GLY A 207 -0.30 14.11 -19.16
CA GLY A 207 -0.58 14.98 -20.31
C GLY A 207 0.05 16.38 -20.24
N LYS A 208 0.58 16.80 -19.08
CA LYS A 208 1.32 18.06 -18.90
C LYS A 208 2.84 17.89 -19.02
N ILE A 209 3.32 16.67 -19.12
CA ILE A 209 4.75 16.35 -19.15
C ILE A 209 5.18 16.19 -20.61
N ASP A 210 6.22 16.92 -20.99
CA ASP A 210 6.78 16.85 -22.33
C ASP A 210 7.46 15.49 -22.58
N THR A 211 7.29 14.93 -23.76
CA THR A 211 8.04 13.74 -24.18
C THR A 211 9.45 14.11 -24.63
N SER A 212 10.37 13.14 -24.73
CA SER A 212 11.71 13.38 -25.28
C SER A 212 11.67 14.02 -26.67
N ALA A 213 10.70 13.62 -27.50
CA ALA A 213 10.50 14.22 -28.83
C ALA A 213 10.09 15.71 -28.73
N THR A 214 9.22 16.05 -27.79
CA THR A 214 8.81 17.44 -27.54
C THR A 214 9.98 18.28 -27.04
N VAL A 215 10.75 17.76 -26.07
CA VAL A 215 11.92 18.44 -25.51
C VAL A 215 12.99 18.66 -26.57
N LEU A 216 13.28 17.65 -27.40
CA LEU A 216 14.23 17.80 -28.52
C LEU A 216 13.74 18.87 -29.52
N GLY A 217 12.43 18.92 -29.76
CA GLY A 217 11.78 19.96 -30.57
C GLY A 217 12.00 21.39 -30.07
N TYR A 218 12.39 21.60 -28.81
CA TYR A 218 12.77 22.92 -28.30
C TYR A 218 14.05 23.46 -28.93
N TYR A 219 14.95 22.59 -29.39
CA TYR A 219 16.24 22.96 -29.98
C TYR A 219 16.22 23.00 -31.51
N ALA A 220 15.18 22.43 -32.14
CA ALA A 220 14.95 22.50 -33.59
C ALA A 220 14.96 23.95 -34.10
N ALA A 221 15.14 24.16 -35.40
CA ALA A 221 15.27 25.51 -35.99
C ALA A 221 14.12 26.48 -35.64
N SER A 222 12.89 25.98 -35.47
CA SER A 222 11.72 26.75 -35.03
C SER A 222 11.43 26.66 -33.53
N GLY A 223 12.26 25.93 -32.79
CA GLY A 223 12.13 25.64 -31.37
C GLY A 223 12.49 26.83 -30.49
N LYS A 224 11.85 26.89 -29.32
CA LYS A 224 11.97 28.03 -28.38
C LYS A 224 13.38 28.26 -27.81
N LEU A 225 14.27 27.28 -27.88
CA LEU A 225 15.64 27.31 -27.32
C LEU A 225 16.74 27.45 -28.38
N ASN A 226 16.39 27.34 -29.66
CA ASN A 226 17.35 27.33 -30.77
C ASN A 226 18.29 28.54 -30.77
N THR A 227 17.73 29.75 -30.63
CA THR A 227 18.48 31.01 -30.64
C THR A 227 19.52 31.06 -29.52
N ALA A 228 19.15 30.67 -28.31
CA ALA A 228 20.06 30.66 -27.16
C ALA A 228 21.17 29.63 -27.35
N ALA A 229 20.81 28.39 -27.73
CA ALA A 229 21.75 27.31 -27.96
C ALA A 229 22.79 27.65 -29.04
N THR A 230 22.34 28.21 -30.18
CA THR A 230 23.22 28.61 -31.29
C THR A 230 24.15 29.76 -30.90
N SER A 231 23.67 30.72 -30.09
CA SER A 231 24.50 31.82 -29.60
C SER A 231 25.62 31.33 -28.68
N GLU A 232 25.32 30.42 -27.76
CA GLU A 232 26.32 29.84 -26.86
C GLU A 232 27.29 28.91 -27.60
N PHE A 233 26.80 28.13 -28.56
CA PHE A 233 27.64 27.30 -29.44
C PHE A 233 28.74 28.13 -30.12
N ALA A 234 28.41 29.30 -30.69
CA ALA A 234 29.40 30.15 -31.35
C ALA A 234 30.51 30.62 -30.40
N LYS A 235 30.19 30.91 -29.14
CA LYS A 235 31.16 31.31 -28.11
C LYS A 235 32.04 30.14 -27.68
N LEU A 236 31.42 28.98 -27.47
CA LEU A 236 32.09 27.75 -27.05
C LEU A 236 33.04 27.22 -28.13
N LYS A 237 32.68 27.36 -29.41
CA LYS A 237 33.56 27.05 -30.54
C LYS A 237 34.86 27.85 -30.49
N VAL A 238 34.76 29.17 -30.28
CA VAL A 238 35.95 30.05 -30.16
C VAL A 238 36.82 29.62 -28.97
N TYR A 239 36.20 29.28 -27.83
CA TYR A 239 36.92 28.79 -26.67
C TYR A 239 37.64 27.45 -26.92
N ALA A 240 36.98 26.48 -27.55
CA ALA A 240 37.60 25.21 -27.94
C ALA A 240 38.78 25.40 -28.90
N GLN A 241 38.67 26.34 -29.86
CA GLN A 241 39.77 26.70 -30.76
C GLN A 241 40.97 27.30 -30.02
N LEU A 242 40.74 28.11 -28.98
CA LEU A 242 41.80 28.65 -28.12
C LEU A 242 42.53 27.55 -27.35
N LEU A 243 41.80 26.64 -26.69
CA LEU A 243 42.39 25.52 -25.96
C LEU A 243 43.29 24.64 -26.86
N ASN A 244 42.84 24.35 -28.09
CA ASN A 244 43.67 23.63 -29.06
C ASN A 244 44.92 24.40 -29.48
N THR A 245 44.82 25.73 -29.57
CA THR A 245 45.97 26.58 -29.90
C THR A 245 47.00 26.56 -28.76
N GLU A 246 46.54 26.61 -27.51
CA GLU A 246 47.38 26.54 -26.31
C GLU A 246 48.08 25.18 -26.15
N GLN A 247 47.38 24.07 -26.46
CA GLN A 247 47.95 22.72 -26.41
C GLN A 247 49.08 22.49 -27.44
N GLY A 248 49.05 23.23 -28.55
CA GLY A 248 50.01 23.13 -29.65
C GLY A 248 49.63 22.10 -30.72
N THR A 249 50.17 22.27 -31.92
CA THR A 249 49.69 21.58 -33.14
C THR A 249 50.09 20.10 -33.28
N LYS A 250 50.96 19.58 -32.40
CA LYS A 250 51.51 18.22 -32.51
C LYS A 250 50.63 17.14 -31.89
N ASP A 251 49.78 17.49 -30.92
CA ASP A 251 48.90 16.55 -30.21
C ASP A 251 47.63 17.28 -29.75
N PRO A 252 46.70 17.57 -30.69
CA PRO A 252 45.50 18.36 -30.39
C PRO A 252 44.59 17.66 -29.38
N LEU A 253 43.75 18.46 -28.71
CA LEU A 253 42.76 17.95 -27.77
C LEU A 253 41.63 17.22 -28.50
N VAL A 254 41.13 16.16 -27.87
CA VAL A 254 39.94 15.43 -28.27
C VAL A 254 38.79 15.90 -27.39
N PHE A 255 37.91 16.72 -27.95
CA PHE A 255 36.75 17.25 -27.22
C PHE A 255 35.65 16.20 -27.10
N ALA A 256 35.08 16.09 -25.90
CA ALA A 256 33.90 15.26 -25.64
C ALA A 256 32.67 15.77 -26.41
N ILE A 257 32.57 17.09 -26.61
CA ILE A 257 31.54 17.70 -27.45
C ILE A 257 32.10 17.84 -28.86
N THR A 258 32.05 16.74 -29.62
CA THR A 258 32.77 16.61 -30.90
C THR A 258 32.27 17.58 -31.98
N ASP A 259 31.01 17.98 -31.90
CA ASP A 259 30.39 18.91 -32.85
C ASP A 259 30.70 20.38 -32.55
N ILE A 260 31.35 20.71 -31.42
CA ILE A 260 31.63 22.12 -31.07
C ILE A 260 32.56 22.82 -32.08
N LEU A 261 33.36 22.04 -32.80
CA LEU A 261 34.25 22.56 -33.85
C LEU A 261 33.55 22.68 -35.21
N ALA A 262 32.30 22.22 -35.35
CA ALA A 262 31.54 22.30 -36.60
C ALA A 262 31.27 23.75 -37.02
N ASN A 263 31.00 23.96 -38.31
CA ASN A 263 30.70 25.29 -38.85
C ASN A 263 29.35 25.83 -38.39
N THR A 264 28.39 24.95 -38.18
CA THR A 264 27.04 25.24 -37.73
C THR A 264 26.63 24.20 -36.71
N MET A 265 25.85 24.62 -35.71
CA MET A 265 25.25 23.71 -34.74
C MET A 265 24.20 22.83 -35.44
N ASP A 266 24.27 21.52 -35.27
CA ASP A 266 23.21 20.62 -35.72
C ASP A 266 22.01 20.73 -34.77
N THR A 267 20.93 21.35 -35.23
CA THR A 267 19.73 21.57 -34.42
C THR A 267 18.70 20.44 -34.57
N THR A 268 19.00 19.42 -35.39
CA THR A 268 18.01 18.45 -35.90
C THR A 268 18.14 17.04 -35.34
N GLY A 269 19.25 16.68 -34.70
CA GLY A 269 19.59 15.27 -34.43
C GLY A 269 19.90 14.90 -32.98
N ALA A 270 19.66 13.62 -32.66
CA ALA A 270 20.10 12.93 -31.44
C ALA A 270 21.64 12.85 -31.30
N ASP A 271 22.36 13.16 -32.38
CA ASP A 271 23.83 13.10 -32.45
C ASP A 271 24.50 14.44 -32.06
N ASN A 272 23.72 15.50 -31.78
CA ASN A 272 24.29 16.75 -31.27
C ASN A 272 24.68 16.61 -29.79
N THR A 273 25.98 16.55 -29.54
CA THR A 273 26.52 16.34 -28.19
C THR A 273 26.30 17.54 -27.25
N LEU A 274 26.22 18.77 -27.76
CA LEU A 274 25.94 19.96 -26.95
C LEU A 274 24.45 20.07 -26.56
N VAL A 275 23.53 19.80 -27.49
CA VAL A 275 22.08 19.76 -27.21
C VAL A 275 21.80 18.67 -26.19
N LYS A 276 22.37 17.48 -26.40
CA LYS A 276 22.26 16.37 -25.45
C LYS A 276 22.78 16.77 -24.08
N PHE A 277 23.95 17.41 -24.00
CA PHE A 277 24.47 17.94 -22.75
C PHE A 277 23.49 18.90 -22.06
N TYR A 278 22.89 19.85 -22.78
CA TYR A 278 21.91 20.76 -22.19
C TYR A 278 20.65 20.03 -21.69
N ILE A 279 20.16 19.05 -22.45
CA ILE A 279 18.97 18.27 -22.08
C ILE A 279 19.24 17.42 -20.84
N ASP A 280 20.38 16.71 -20.81
CA ASP A 280 20.83 15.85 -19.71
C ASP A 280 21.17 16.66 -18.44
N LYS A 281 21.38 17.97 -18.60
CA LYS A 281 21.53 18.96 -17.52
C LYS A 281 20.26 19.75 -17.26
N ASP A 282 19.12 19.18 -17.65
CA ASP A 282 17.78 19.66 -17.32
C ASP A 282 17.43 21.06 -17.85
N ALA A 283 18.17 21.58 -18.84
CA ALA A 283 17.86 22.90 -19.40
C ALA A 283 16.57 22.86 -20.24
N ARG A 284 15.60 23.71 -19.90
CA ARG A 284 14.32 23.87 -20.61
C ARG A 284 14.02 25.33 -20.97
N THR A 285 14.92 26.24 -20.59
CA THR A 285 14.85 27.70 -20.81
C THR A 285 16.18 28.26 -21.33
N ALA A 286 16.13 29.43 -21.97
CA ALA A 286 17.33 30.11 -22.47
C ALA A 286 18.31 30.51 -21.36
N ALA A 287 17.80 30.82 -20.16
CA ALA A 287 18.62 31.18 -19.01
C ALA A 287 19.43 29.99 -18.49
N GLU A 288 18.83 28.81 -18.43
CA GLU A 288 19.50 27.56 -18.02
C GLU A 288 20.61 27.18 -19.01
N ILE A 289 20.36 27.27 -20.32
CA ILE A 289 21.39 27.08 -21.36
C ILE A 289 22.60 28.00 -21.11
N THR A 290 22.32 29.28 -20.86
CA THR A 290 23.38 30.28 -20.63
C THR A 290 24.18 29.96 -19.36
N ALA A 291 23.50 29.54 -18.29
CA ALA A 291 24.13 29.19 -17.02
C ALA A 291 25.08 27.98 -17.16
N LEU A 292 24.70 26.99 -17.99
CA LEU A 292 25.49 25.78 -18.24
C LEU A 292 26.76 26.01 -19.07
N ASN A 293 26.93 27.17 -19.70
CA ASN A 293 28.14 27.47 -20.49
C ASN A 293 29.43 27.31 -19.67
N SER A 294 29.42 27.68 -18.38
CA SER A 294 30.59 27.49 -17.51
C SER A 294 30.97 26.03 -17.32
N GLU A 295 29.98 25.13 -17.19
CA GLU A 295 30.22 23.68 -17.13
C GLU A 295 30.72 23.13 -18.46
N VAL A 296 30.16 23.60 -19.58
CA VAL A 296 30.65 23.20 -20.91
C VAL A 296 32.10 23.63 -21.10
N LYS A 297 32.47 24.85 -20.72
CA LYS A 297 33.87 25.30 -20.77
C LYS A 297 34.78 24.45 -19.89
N ALA A 298 34.34 24.06 -18.69
CA ALA A 298 35.11 23.17 -17.83
C ALA A 298 35.32 21.80 -18.50
N LEU A 299 34.29 21.23 -19.14
CA LEU A 299 34.41 19.99 -19.92
C LEU A 299 35.41 20.13 -21.06
N LEU A 300 35.31 21.21 -21.85
CA LEU A 300 36.26 21.49 -22.92
C LEU A 300 37.68 21.64 -22.37
N GLY A 301 37.87 22.35 -21.26
CA GLY A 301 39.16 22.52 -20.60
C GLY A 301 39.75 21.24 -19.99
N SER A 302 38.90 20.25 -19.67
CA SER A 302 39.33 18.92 -19.18
C SER A 302 39.65 17.92 -20.29
N SER A 303 39.52 18.33 -21.56
CA SER A 303 39.75 17.46 -22.71
C SER A 303 41.19 16.95 -22.72
N LYS A 304 41.37 15.72 -23.18
CA LYS A 304 42.67 15.04 -23.21
C LYS A 304 43.22 15.03 -24.62
N THR A 305 44.54 14.95 -24.72
CA THR A 305 45.21 14.79 -26.01
C THR A 305 45.06 13.36 -26.53
N SER A 306 45.39 13.15 -27.80
CA SER A 306 45.41 11.82 -28.40
C SER A 306 46.39 10.90 -27.68
N SER A 307 47.55 11.41 -27.25
CA SER A 307 48.54 10.62 -26.50
C SER A 307 48.02 10.15 -25.15
N ALA A 308 47.40 11.03 -24.36
CA ALA A 308 46.88 10.67 -23.04
C ALA A 308 45.77 9.61 -23.13
N LEU A 309 44.88 9.70 -24.12
CA LEU A 309 43.83 8.70 -24.35
C LEU A 309 44.40 7.34 -24.78
N LYS A 310 45.55 7.30 -25.48
CA LYS A 310 46.26 6.05 -25.78
C LYS A 310 46.89 5.43 -24.53
N ASP A 311 47.41 6.25 -23.61
CA ASP A 311 47.94 5.77 -22.34
C ASP A 311 46.84 5.14 -21.47
N GLU A 312 45.62 5.71 -21.50
CA GLU A 312 44.45 5.09 -20.86
C GLU A 312 44.11 3.74 -21.47
N ALA A 313 44.06 3.64 -22.80
CA ALA A 313 43.85 2.37 -23.48
C ALA A 313 44.94 1.34 -23.11
N LYS A 314 46.20 1.77 -22.93
CA LYS A 314 47.29 0.90 -22.47
C LYS A 314 47.08 0.39 -21.05
N ASN A 315 46.51 1.19 -20.15
CA ASN A 315 46.15 0.73 -18.81
C ASN A 315 45.09 -0.38 -18.89
N VAL A 316 44.09 -0.24 -19.76
CA VAL A 316 43.08 -1.28 -20.00
C VAL A 316 43.72 -2.55 -20.55
N VAL A 317 44.68 -2.44 -21.49
CA VAL A 317 45.47 -3.60 -21.97
C VAL A 317 46.11 -4.35 -20.80
N ALA A 318 46.75 -3.64 -19.87
CA ALA A 318 47.39 -4.23 -18.70
C ALA A 318 46.38 -4.90 -17.74
N MET A 319 45.20 -4.32 -17.56
CA MET A 319 44.11 -4.96 -16.78
C MET A 319 43.68 -6.28 -17.40
N ILE A 320 43.52 -6.31 -18.72
CA ILE A 320 43.14 -7.53 -19.47
C ILE A 320 44.26 -8.58 -19.40
N GLU A 321 45.54 -8.17 -19.46
CA GLU A 321 46.70 -9.07 -19.30
C GLU A 321 46.79 -9.70 -17.90
N ALA A 322 46.28 -9.02 -16.87
CA ALA A 322 46.26 -9.52 -15.50
C ALA A 322 45.15 -10.55 -15.22
N LEU A 323 44.20 -10.73 -16.15
CA LEU A 323 43.12 -11.71 -16.00
C LEU A 323 43.67 -13.15 -16.01
N PRO A 324 43.02 -14.09 -15.30
CA PRO A 324 43.41 -15.49 -15.34
C PRO A 324 43.39 -16.08 -16.74
N ALA A 325 44.29 -17.03 -17.00
CA ALA A 325 44.26 -17.81 -18.24
C ALA A 325 42.90 -18.51 -18.40
N LYS A 326 42.37 -18.58 -19.63
CA LYS A 326 41.04 -19.14 -19.96
C LYS A 326 40.69 -20.44 -19.23
N ALA A 327 41.64 -21.37 -19.10
CA ALA A 327 41.40 -22.68 -18.47
C ALA A 327 41.16 -22.61 -16.95
N ASN A 328 41.52 -21.49 -16.32
CA ASN A 328 41.44 -21.27 -14.88
C ASN A 328 40.36 -20.25 -14.49
N ILE A 329 39.65 -19.67 -15.46
CA ILE A 329 38.57 -18.71 -15.17
C ILE A 329 37.42 -19.44 -14.49
N THR A 330 36.96 -18.86 -13.39
CA THR A 330 35.82 -19.31 -12.59
C THR A 330 34.89 -18.13 -12.30
N VAL A 331 33.76 -18.41 -11.66
CA VAL A 331 32.84 -17.37 -11.13
C VAL A 331 33.52 -16.40 -10.16
N ALA A 332 34.56 -16.82 -9.43
CA ALA A 332 35.28 -15.93 -8.51
C ALA A 332 36.02 -14.80 -9.22
N ASP A 333 36.29 -14.94 -10.53
CA ASP A 333 37.01 -13.96 -11.33
C ASP A 333 36.09 -12.89 -11.94
N LYS A 334 34.76 -13.02 -11.76
CA LYS A 334 33.74 -12.14 -12.34
C LYS A 334 34.04 -10.66 -12.10
N ALA A 335 34.33 -10.28 -10.85
CA ALA A 335 34.58 -8.90 -10.48
C ALA A 335 35.83 -8.28 -11.16
N ALA A 336 36.87 -9.08 -11.39
CA ALA A 336 38.07 -8.60 -12.09
C ALA A 336 37.81 -8.42 -13.60
N ILE A 337 37.02 -9.32 -14.19
CA ILE A 337 36.61 -9.24 -15.60
C ILE A 337 35.69 -8.04 -15.81
N GLU A 338 34.72 -7.83 -14.92
CA GLU A 338 33.81 -6.68 -14.92
C GLU A 338 34.59 -5.37 -14.78
N ALA A 339 35.55 -5.28 -13.86
CA ALA A 339 36.40 -4.08 -13.75
C ALA A 339 37.20 -3.77 -15.03
N ALA A 340 37.66 -4.81 -15.76
CA ALA A 340 38.34 -4.62 -17.05
C ALA A 340 37.36 -4.22 -18.17
N TYR A 341 36.14 -4.75 -18.14
CA TYR A 341 35.04 -4.36 -19.03
C TYR A 341 34.64 -2.90 -18.82
N ASP A 342 34.39 -2.50 -17.57
CA ASP A 342 34.02 -1.11 -17.23
C ASP A 342 35.12 -0.14 -17.63
N ALA A 343 36.39 -0.49 -17.38
CA ALA A 343 37.52 0.33 -17.79
C ALA A 343 37.62 0.47 -19.32
N TYR A 344 37.29 -0.59 -20.07
CA TYR A 344 37.22 -0.58 -21.53
C TYR A 344 36.04 0.28 -22.03
N GLU A 345 34.85 0.15 -21.45
CA GLU A 345 33.67 0.92 -21.83
C GLU A 345 33.80 2.41 -21.47
N ALA A 346 34.55 2.74 -20.41
CA ALA A 346 34.87 4.11 -20.04
C ALA A 346 35.85 4.81 -21.01
N LEU A 347 36.58 4.07 -21.86
CA LEU A 347 37.46 4.67 -22.85
C LEU A 347 36.67 5.49 -23.87
N ASN A 348 37.30 6.56 -24.34
CA ASN A 348 36.82 7.27 -25.52
C ASN A 348 36.63 6.26 -26.68
N PRO A 349 35.41 6.16 -27.30
CA PRO A 349 35.12 5.15 -28.32
C PRO A 349 36.10 5.14 -29.49
N ALA A 350 36.61 6.31 -29.90
CA ALA A 350 37.58 6.42 -30.99
C ALA A 350 38.96 5.83 -30.63
N TYR A 351 39.22 5.58 -29.35
CA TYR A 351 40.49 5.08 -28.82
C TYR A 351 40.42 3.63 -28.31
N ARG A 352 39.23 3.01 -28.27
CA ARG A 352 39.10 1.58 -27.95
C ARG A 352 39.90 0.68 -28.90
N VAL A 353 40.15 1.12 -30.13
CA VAL A 353 41.01 0.43 -31.12
C VAL A 353 42.44 0.16 -30.63
N TYR A 354 42.94 0.93 -29.65
CA TYR A 354 44.27 0.73 -29.07
C TYR A 354 44.32 -0.39 -28.01
N VAL A 355 43.16 -0.91 -27.59
CA VAL A 355 43.08 -2.09 -26.72
C VAL A 355 43.23 -3.37 -27.55
N THR A 356 44.46 -3.63 -27.96
CA THR A 356 44.80 -4.69 -28.93
C THR A 356 44.46 -6.11 -28.48
N ASN A 357 44.29 -6.33 -27.17
CA ASN A 357 43.94 -7.62 -26.56
C ASN A 357 42.45 -7.72 -26.18
N HIS A 358 41.57 -6.86 -26.70
CA HIS A 358 40.11 -6.90 -26.44
C HIS A 358 39.48 -8.29 -26.70
N SER A 359 39.99 -9.08 -27.65
CA SER A 359 39.54 -10.46 -27.87
C SER A 359 39.74 -11.39 -26.66
N THR A 360 40.75 -11.11 -25.82
CA THR A 360 41.02 -11.82 -24.58
C THR A 360 39.97 -11.48 -23.53
N LEU A 361 39.62 -10.19 -23.40
CA LEU A 361 38.52 -9.75 -22.53
C LEU A 361 37.20 -10.42 -22.94
N LYS A 362 36.84 -10.39 -24.23
CA LYS A 362 35.65 -11.07 -24.73
C LYS A 362 35.65 -12.57 -24.38
N THR A 363 36.80 -13.23 -24.55
CA THR A 363 36.94 -14.66 -24.20
C THR A 363 36.76 -14.90 -22.70
N ALA A 364 37.26 -14.00 -21.85
CA ALA A 364 37.09 -14.08 -20.40
C ALA A 364 35.62 -13.92 -20.00
N ILE A 365 34.94 -12.92 -20.55
CA ILE A 365 33.49 -12.68 -20.40
C ILE A 365 32.69 -13.92 -20.81
N ASP A 366 32.92 -14.45 -22.03
CA ASP A 366 32.22 -15.64 -22.53
C ASP A 366 32.45 -16.87 -21.63
N THR A 367 33.63 -16.98 -21.01
CA THR A 367 34.00 -18.11 -20.14
C THR A 367 33.35 -18.01 -18.76
N VAL A 368 33.35 -16.84 -18.13
CA VAL A 368 32.68 -16.63 -16.83
C VAL A 368 31.16 -16.69 -16.97
N MET A 369 30.60 -16.16 -18.07
CA MET A 369 29.19 -16.31 -18.42
C MET A 369 28.78 -17.80 -18.48
N LYS A 370 29.58 -18.63 -19.16
CA LYS A 370 29.32 -20.07 -19.22
C LYS A 370 29.42 -20.72 -17.84
N ALA A 371 30.41 -20.36 -17.03
CA ALA A 371 30.58 -20.90 -15.68
C ALA A 371 29.37 -20.58 -14.78
N GLU A 372 28.87 -19.35 -14.79
CA GLU A 372 27.64 -18.97 -14.06
C GLU A 372 26.43 -19.77 -14.53
N LYS A 373 26.26 -19.92 -15.85
CA LYS A 373 25.19 -20.74 -16.41
C LYS A 373 25.28 -22.22 -15.97
N ASP A 374 26.49 -22.78 -15.91
CA ASP A 374 26.71 -24.15 -15.45
C ASP A 374 26.36 -24.29 -13.94
N GLU A 375 26.62 -23.27 -13.12
CA GLU A 375 26.17 -23.25 -11.71
C GLU A 375 24.64 -23.21 -11.59
N ILE A 376 23.96 -22.41 -12.41
CA ILE A 376 22.50 -22.39 -12.49
C ILE A 376 21.96 -23.78 -12.85
N LEU A 377 22.49 -24.39 -13.92
CA LEU A 377 22.08 -25.73 -14.35
C LEU A 377 22.32 -26.77 -13.26
N LYS A 378 23.45 -26.70 -12.55
CA LYS A 378 23.75 -27.58 -11.42
C LYS A 378 22.75 -27.43 -10.28
N ALA A 379 22.34 -26.21 -9.95
CA ALA A 379 21.34 -25.94 -8.92
C ALA A 379 19.97 -26.56 -9.26
N THR A 380 19.59 -26.60 -10.55
CA THR A 380 18.31 -27.20 -10.98
C THR A 380 18.26 -28.73 -10.91
N LYS A 381 19.41 -29.42 -10.86
CA LYS A 381 19.49 -30.88 -11.04
C LYS A 381 18.70 -31.69 -10.01
N ASN A 382 18.52 -31.13 -8.81
CA ASN A 382 17.87 -31.81 -7.69
C ASN A 382 16.44 -31.34 -7.44
N PHE A 383 15.87 -30.53 -8.34
CA PHE A 383 14.50 -30.07 -8.16
C PHE A 383 13.47 -31.20 -8.29
N PRO A 384 12.37 -31.13 -7.52
CA PRO A 384 11.27 -32.06 -7.67
C PRO A 384 10.63 -31.91 -9.06
N SER A 385 9.93 -32.95 -9.50
CA SER A 385 9.07 -32.85 -10.68
C SER A 385 7.87 -31.92 -10.41
N VAL A 386 7.23 -31.44 -11.48
CA VAL A 386 5.99 -30.64 -11.39
C VAL A 386 4.83 -31.35 -10.70
N TYR A 387 4.87 -32.69 -10.61
CA TYR A 387 3.83 -33.48 -9.94
C TYR A 387 4.11 -33.69 -8.45
N THR A 388 5.35 -33.49 -8.01
CA THR A 388 5.81 -33.77 -6.64
C THR A 388 6.25 -32.53 -5.88
N VAL A 389 6.39 -31.39 -6.57
CA VAL A 389 6.74 -30.11 -5.98
C VAL A 389 5.70 -29.68 -4.95
N THR A 390 6.18 -29.04 -3.90
CA THR A 390 5.38 -28.53 -2.78
C THR A 390 5.70 -27.06 -2.55
N ILE A 391 4.90 -26.40 -1.71
CA ILE A 391 5.15 -25.00 -1.32
C ILE A 391 6.50 -24.86 -0.59
N ALA A 392 6.97 -25.90 0.10
CA ALA A 392 8.25 -25.89 0.80
C ALA A 392 9.47 -25.80 -0.15
N ASP A 393 9.29 -26.13 -1.43
CA ASP A 393 10.35 -26.04 -2.45
C ASP A 393 10.51 -24.63 -3.03
N LYS A 394 9.58 -23.71 -2.68
CA LYS A 394 9.49 -22.34 -3.24
C LYS A 394 10.81 -21.58 -3.17
N ASP A 395 11.40 -21.48 -1.98
CA ASP A 395 12.60 -20.66 -1.78
C ASP A 395 13.79 -21.17 -2.61
N ALA A 396 13.96 -22.49 -2.70
CA ALA A 396 15.05 -23.09 -3.49
C ALA A 396 14.86 -22.85 -4.99
N ILE A 397 13.62 -22.94 -5.49
CA ILE A 397 13.31 -22.70 -6.90
C ILE A 397 13.40 -21.21 -7.24
N GLN A 398 12.91 -20.33 -6.35
CA GLN A 398 13.00 -18.88 -6.48
C GLN A 398 14.46 -18.42 -6.49
N THR A 399 15.31 -18.97 -5.61
CA THR A 399 16.75 -18.68 -5.61
C THR A 399 17.37 -18.90 -6.99
N VAL A 400 16.99 -19.97 -7.69
CA VAL A 400 17.52 -20.24 -9.04
C VAL A 400 16.89 -19.33 -10.10
N ALA A 401 15.63 -18.93 -9.94
CA ALA A 401 15.04 -17.89 -10.79
C ALA A 401 15.79 -16.56 -10.64
N ASP A 402 16.11 -16.16 -9.40
CA ASP A 402 16.88 -14.95 -9.12
C ASP A 402 18.30 -15.03 -9.71
N MET A 403 18.94 -16.21 -9.69
CA MET A 403 20.22 -16.42 -10.38
C MET A 403 20.09 -16.27 -11.90
N ILE A 404 18.98 -16.71 -12.50
CA ILE A 404 18.71 -16.54 -13.94
C ILE A 404 18.52 -15.06 -14.27
N ASP A 405 17.78 -14.32 -13.44
CA ASP A 405 17.56 -12.89 -13.63
C ASP A 405 18.89 -12.13 -13.49
N ALA A 406 19.67 -12.38 -12.44
CA ALA A 406 21.00 -11.78 -12.26
C ALA A 406 21.97 -12.11 -13.41
N TYR A 407 21.91 -13.33 -13.95
CA TYR A 407 22.66 -13.71 -15.15
C TYR A 407 22.22 -12.88 -16.36
N ASN A 408 20.91 -12.71 -16.57
CA ASN A 408 20.35 -11.96 -17.70
C ASN A 408 20.60 -10.45 -17.60
N ASP A 409 20.73 -9.93 -16.39
CA ASP A 409 20.89 -8.50 -16.12
C ASP A 409 22.38 -8.11 -15.96
N THR A 410 23.31 -9.05 -16.13
CA THR A 410 24.76 -8.76 -16.14
C THR A 410 25.14 -8.01 -17.42
N GLU A 411 25.50 -6.72 -17.29
CA GLU A 411 25.73 -5.80 -18.41
C GLU A 411 26.85 -6.24 -19.37
N MET A 412 27.92 -6.84 -18.86
CA MET A 412 29.03 -7.31 -19.71
C MET A 412 28.67 -8.50 -20.62
N TYR A 413 27.51 -9.15 -20.43
CA TYR A 413 27.11 -10.31 -21.22
C TYR A 413 26.33 -9.90 -22.47
N ASP A 414 26.82 -10.35 -23.63
CA ASP A 414 26.12 -10.20 -24.91
C ASP A 414 24.96 -11.22 -25.02
N ILE A 415 23.88 -10.93 -24.29
CA ILE A 415 22.68 -11.77 -24.21
C ILE A 415 21.60 -11.17 -25.11
N SER A 416 21.67 -11.49 -26.41
CA SER A 416 20.64 -11.09 -27.38
C SER A 416 19.27 -11.74 -27.13
N THR A 417 19.21 -12.84 -26.37
CA THR A 417 17.97 -13.50 -25.94
C THR A 417 18.13 -13.94 -24.50
N LYS A 418 17.29 -13.43 -23.60
CA LYS A 418 17.33 -13.77 -22.16
C LYS A 418 17.32 -15.29 -21.99
N TYR A 419 18.26 -15.78 -21.18
CA TYR A 419 18.28 -17.18 -20.77
C TYR A 419 17.05 -17.47 -19.92
N THR A 420 16.37 -18.56 -20.24
CA THR A 420 15.22 -19.05 -19.49
C THR A 420 15.38 -20.53 -19.21
N ASN A 421 14.73 -21.01 -18.15
CA ASN A 421 14.67 -22.42 -17.82
C ASN A 421 13.21 -22.86 -17.65
N ALA A 422 12.69 -23.59 -18.64
CA ALA A 422 11.29 -24.01 -18.68
C ALA A 422 10.88 -24.86 -17.47
N SER A 423 11.80 -25.60 -16.86
CA SER A 423 11.52 -26.39 -15.66
C SER A 423 11.29 -25.48 -14.46
N VAL A 424 12.16 -24.47 -14.26
CA VAL A 424 12.01 -23.46 -13.19
C VAL A 424 10.69 -22.72 -13.34
N THR A 425 10.38 -22.22 -14.55
CA THR A 425 9.11 -21.53 -14.83
C THR A 425 7.90 -22.43 -14.56
N SER A 426 7.93 -23.69 -14.99
CA SER A 426 6.83 -24.64 -14.76
C SER A 426 6.63 -24.94 -13.27
N LEU A 427 7.71 -25.07 -12.51
CA LEU A 427 7.66 -25.32 -11.07
C LEU A 427 7.13 -24.10 -10.30
N LEU A 428 7.57 -22.87 -10.62
CA LEU A 428 7.03 -21.65 -10.02
C LEU A 428 5.54 -21.47 -10.32
N ASN A 429 5.11 -21.73 -11.56
CA ASN A 429 3.69 -21.71 -11.92
C ASN A 429 2.88 -22.77 -11.13
N LYS A 430 3.46 -23.96 -10.92
CA LYS A 430 2.82 -24.98 -10.10
C LYS A 430 2.76 -24.57 -8.62
N ILE A 431 3.80 -23.97 -8.08
CA ILE A 431 3.82 -23.43 -6.70
C ILE A 431 2.75 -22.34 -6.54
N LYS A 432 2.65 -21.40 -7.48
CA LYS A 432 1.56 -20.40 -7.50
C LYS A 432 0.19 -21.07 -7.43
N SER A 433 -0.04 -22.12 -8.23
CA SER A 433 -1.29 -22.88 -8.18
C SER A 433 -1.52 -23.57 -6.82
N LEU A 434 -0.47 -24.13 -6.20
CA LEU A 434 -0.57 -24.76 -4.89
C LEU A 434 -0.86 -23.74 -3.78
N GLU A 435 -0.24 -22.57 -3.83
CA GLU A 435 -0.50 -21.47 -2.89
C GLU A 435 -1.93 -20.92 -3.07
N PHE A 436 -2.42 -20.80 -4.31
CA PHE A 436 -3.82 -20.46 -4.57
C PHE A 436 -4.80 -21.52 -4.01
N ASP A 437 -4.50 -22.80 -4.21
CA ASP A 437 -5.28 -23.90 -3.64
C ASP A 437 -5.26 -23.88 -2.10
N ALA A 438 -4.14 -23.47 -1.49
CA ALA A 438 -4.02 -23.29 -0.05
C ALA A 438 -4.91 -22.13 0.45
N VAL A 439 -4.95 -20.98 -0.24
CA VAL A 439 -5.89 -19.89 0.05
C VAL A 439 -7.32 -20.40 0.01
N LYS A 440 -7.69 -21.09 -1.08
CA LYS A 440 -9.02 -21.69 -1.24
C LYS A 440 -9.36 -22.65 -0.11
N ALA A 441 -8.42 -23.50 0.30
CA ALA A 441 -8.62 -24.45 1.40
C ALA A 441 -8.83 -23.73 2.74
N ALA A 442 -8.02 -22.70 3.04
CA ALA A 442 -8.13 -21.91 4.26
C ALA A 442 -9.48 -21.17 4.33
N VAL A 443 -9.88 -20.50 3.24
CA VAL A 443 -11.17 -19.81 3.14
C VAL A 443 -12.36 -20.78 3.24
N LYS A 444 -12.22 -21.99 2.69
CA LYS A 444 -13.23 -23.05 2.82
C LYS A 444 -13.34 -23.56 4.26
N ALA A 445 -12.24 -23.57 5.02
CA ALA A 445 -12.21 -24.02 6.42
C ALA A 445 -12.88 -23.02 7.38
N ILE A 446 -13.02 -21.75 6.99
CA ILE A 446 -13.78 -20.75 7.76
C ILE A 446 -15.23 -21.25 7.95
N PRO A 447 -15.71 -21.39 9.20
CA PRO A 447 -17.09 -21.76 9.49
C PRO A 447 -18.10 -20.80 8.86
N GLU A 448 -19.33 -21.27 8.69
CA GLU A 448 -20.44 -20.38 8.34
C GLU A 448 -20.61 -19.30 9.42
N ALA A 449 -20.95 -18.06 9.01
CA ALA A 449 -20.99 -16.90 9.89
C ALA A 449 -21.73 -17.17 11.21
N ASP A 450 -22.89 -17.82 11.14
CA ASP A 450 -23.74 -18.16 12.30
C ASP A 450 -23.15 -19.19 13.29
N LYS A 451 -21.99 -19.77 12.98
CA LYS A 451 -21.29 -20.77 13.79
C LYS A 451 -19.92 -20.30 14.27
N ILE A 452 -19.46 -19.13 13.84
CA ILE A 452 -18.16 -18.61 14.24
C ILE A 452 -18.16 -18.32 15.75
N VAL A 453 -17.13 -18.81 16.43
CA VAL A 453 -16.91 -18.60 17.87
C VAL A 453 -15.49 -18.08 18.12
N ALA A 454 -15.21 -17.65 19.35
CA ALA A 454 -13.90 -17.16 19.76
C ALA A 454 -12.74 -18.15 19.47
N GLY A 455 -13.01 -19.45 19.43
CA GLY A 455 -12.03 -20.50 19.12
C GLY A 455 -11.63 -20.60 17.64
N ASP A 456 -12.37 -19.97 16.72
CA ASP A 456 -12.07 -20.00 15.28
C ASP A 456 -11.04 -18.95 14.85
N LYS A 457 -10.54 -18.16 15.81
CA LYS A 457 -9.59 -17.07 15.59
C LYS A 457 -8.41 -17.48 14.70
N ASP A 458 -7.74 -18.55 15.06
CA ASP A 458 -6.52 -19.00 14.37
C ASP A 458 -6.81 -19.39 12.91
N ALA A 459 -7.99 -19.96 12.61
CA ALA A 459 -8.36 -20.36 11.26
C ALA A 459 -8.68 -19.14 10.36
N ILE A 460 -9.33 -18.12 10.92
CA ILE A 460 -9.65 -16.88 10.22
C ILE A 460 -8.37 -16.07 9.96
N GLU A 461 -7.50 -15.94 10.96
CA GLU A 461 -6.19 -15.28 10.82
C GLU A 461 -5.30 -16.01 9.80
N ALA A 462 -5.30 -17.35 9.79
CA ALA A 462 -4.57 -18.13 8.80
C ALA A 462 -5.12 -17.94 7.37
N ALA A 463 -6.44 -17.82 7.20
CA ALA A 463 -7.04 -17.54 5.90
C ALA A 463 -6.71 -16.14 5.39
N ARG A 464 -6.71 -15.13 6.27
CA ARG A 464 -6.27 -13.77 5.96
C ARG A 464 -4.79 -13.75 5.54
N ALA A 465 -3.92 -14.37 6.34
CA ALA A 465 -2.49 -14.43 6.06
C ALA A 465 -2.22 -15.10 4.70
N ALA A 466 -2.81 -16.27 4.44
CA ALA A 466 -2.65 -16.95 3.15
C ALA A 466 -3.13 -16.09 1.96
N TYR A 467 -4.26 -15.39 2.11
CA TYR A 467 -4.78 -14.49 1.09
C TYR A 467 -3.83 -13.31 0.80
N ASP A 468 -3.36 -12.63 1.84
CA ASP A 468 -2.46 -11.47 1.73
C ASP A 468 -1.08 -11.87 1.18
N ASP A 469 -0.54 -13.01 1.61
CA ASP A 469 0.71 -13.58 1.11
C ASP A 469 0.61 -13.94 -0.38
N PHE A 470 -0.53 -14.50 -0.81
CA PHE A 470 -0.77 -14.81 -2.22
C PHE A 470 -0.80 -13.54 -3.08
N LEU A 471 -1.51 -12.49 -2.62
CA LEU A 471 -1.57 -11.22 -3.33
C LEU A 471 -0.20 -10.54 -3.42
N THR A 472 0.58 -10.60 -2.34
CA THR A 472 1.92 -10.00 -2.31
C THR A 472 2.87 -10.68 -3.29
N ASN A 473 2.80 -12.02 -3.40
CA ASN A 473 3.70 -12.78 -4.28
C ASN A 473 3.25 -12.84 -5.74
N TYR A 474 1.93 -12.77 -6.01
CA TYR A 474 1.40 -13.06 -7.35
C TYR A 474 0.46 -12.00 -7.90
N GLY A 475 0.25 -10.92 -7.16
CA GLY A 475 -0.61 -9.80 -7.51
C GLY A 475 -0.45 -9.31 -8.95
N ASP A 476 0.78 -9.23 -9.42
CA ASP A 476 1.10 -8.68 -10.74
C ASP A 476 0.79 -9.61 -11.92
N SER A 477 0.47 -10.87 -11.61
CA SER A 477 0.26 -11.95 -12.57
C SER A 477 -1.15 -12.55 -12.48
N LEU A 478 -2.09 -11.86 -11.82
CA LEU A 478 -3.47 -12.31 -11.70
C LEU A 478 -4.19 -12.26 -13.05
N THR A 479 -5.01 -13.28 -13.31
CA THR A 479 -6.00 -13.28 -14.38
C THR A 479 -7.31 -12.66 -13.91
N SER A 480 -8.19 -12.26 -14.84
CA SER A 480 -9.53 -11.76 -14.47
C SER A 480 -10.34 -12.77 -13.64
N SER A 481 -10.15 -14.07 -13.87
CA SER A 481 -10.76 -15.13 -13.07
C SER A 481 -10.18 -15.23 -11.65
N ASP A 482 -8.87 -15.01 -11.50
CA ASP A 482 -8.23 -14.99 -10.18
C ASP A 482 -8.77 -13.80 -9.37
N VAL A 483 -8.81 -12.61 -9.98
CA VAL A 483 -9.34 -11.39 -9.33
C VAL A 483 -10.79 -11.61 -8.86
N SER A 484 -11.66 -12.14 -9.71
CA SER A 484 -13.06 -12.41 -9.35
C SER A 484 -13.19 -13.42 -8.20
N THR A 485 -12.38 -14.49 -8.22
CA THR A 485 -12.40 -15.51 -7.17
C THR A 485 -11.89 -14.95 -5.83
N LEU A 486 -10.77 -14.22 -5.87
CA LEU A 486 -10.16 -13.58 -4.69
C LEU A 486 -11.05 -12.49 -4.11
N ALA A 487 -11.78 -11.74 -4.93
CA ALA A 487 -12.78 -10.79 -4.45
C ALA A 487 -13.89 -11.48 -3.61
N GLY A 488 -14.32 -12.67 -4.02
CA GLY A 488 -15.25 -13.50 -3.26
C GLY A 488 -14.64 -14.00 -1.93
N TYR A 489 -13.38 -14.40 -1.95
CA TYR A 489 -12.66 -14.85 -0.75
C TYR A 489 -12.46 -13.72 0.26
N GLU A 490 -12.06 -12.53 -0.19
CA GLU A 490 -11.89 -11.37 0.68
C GLU A 490 -13.20 -11.01 1.39
N LYS A 491 -14.31 -10.98 0.65
CA LYS A 491 -15.64 -10.75 1.24
C LYS A 491 -15.95 -11.74 2.37
N LYS A 492 -15.66 -13.04 2.16
CA LYS A 492 -15.87 -14.07 3.19
C LYS A 492 -14.94 -13.89 4.39
N ILE A 493 -13.66 -13.56 4.18
CA ILE A 493 -12.69 -13.37 5.25
C ILE A 493 -13.06 -12.14 6.10
N VAL A 494 -13.34 -10.99 5.47
CA VAL A 494 -13.74 -9.75 6.17
C VAL A 494 -14.97 -9.98 7.03
N GLU A 495 -15.96 -10.70 6.49
CA GLU A 495 -17.17 -11.01 7.24
C GLU A 495 -16.88 -11.90 8.45
N ALA A 496 -16.05 -12.93 8.26
CA ALA A 496 -15.66 -13.82 9.35
C ALA A 496 -14.88 -13.10 10.46
N GLU A 497 -13.97 -12.18 10.10
CA GLU A 497 -13.22 -11.34 11.05
C GLU A 497 -14.17 -10.48 11.90
N LYS A 498 -15.20 -9.90 11.26
CA LYS A 498 -16.19 -9.08 11.95
C LYS A 498 -17.05 -9.89 12.92
N VAL A 499 -17.54 -11.05 12.48
CA VAL A 499 -18.30 -11.97 13.34
C VAL A 499 -17.43 -12.44 14.52
N LEU A 500 -16.18 -12.79 14.26
CA LEU A 500 -15.22 -13.20 15.29
C LEU A 500 -14.99 -12.09 16.33
N ALA A 501 -14.82 -10.84 15.89
CA ALA A 501 -14.65 -9.70 16.80
C ALA A 501 -15.84 -9.58 17.77
N LYS A 502 -17.07 -9.75 17.26
CA LYS A 502 -18.28 -9.79 18.09
C LYS A 502 -18.28 -10.99 19.03
N ALA A 503 -18.02 -12.19 18.53
CA ALA A 503 -17.99 -13.42 19.33
C ALA A 503 -16.96 -13.33 20.47
N LEU A 504 -15.79 -12.73 20.22
CA LEU A 504 -14.78 -12.45 21.24
C LEU A 504 -15.31 -11.47 22.30
N SER A 505 -15.95 -10.38 21.88
CA SER A 505 -16.53 -9.40 22.82
C SER A 505 -17.61 -10.00 23.72
N GLU A 506 -18.46 -10.87 23.17
CA GLU A 506 -19.53 -11.54 23.90
C GLU A 506 -18.99 -12.61 24.86
N ASP A 507 -18.00 -13.38 24.43
CA ASP A 507 -17.29 -14.34 25.29
C ASP A 507 -16.61 -13.63 26.48
N MET A 508 -15.98 -12.48 26.23
CA MET A 508 -15.40 -11.66 27.29
C MET A 508 -16.47 -11.13 28.26
N ALA A 509 -17.57 -10.57 27.74
CA ALA A 509 -18.68 -10.08 28.56
C ALA A 509 -19.30 -11.20 29.42
N LYS A 510 -19.43 -12.41 28.86
CA LYS A 510 -19.91 -13.60 29.57
C LYS A 510 -18.98 -13.97 30.73
N LYS A 511 -17.67 -14.05 30.49
CA LYS A 511 -16.66 -14.34 31.53
C LYS A 511 -16.66 -13.29 32.64
N ILE A 512 -16.83 -12.01 32.31
CA ILE A 512 -16.96 -10.94 33.31
C ILE A 512 -18.19 -11.18 34.20
N LYS A 513 -19.35 -11.44 33.60
CA LYS A 513 -20.60 -11.69 34.34
C LYS A 513 -20.54 -12.93 35.24
N GLU A 514 -19.85 -13.99 34.80
CA GLU A 514 -19.58 -15.19 35.61
C GLU A 514 -18.73 -14.83 36.85
N ILE A 515 -17.72 -13.98 36.69
CA ILE A 515 -16.87 -13.52 37.80
C ILE A 515 -17.63 -12.62 38.78
N GLU A 516 -18.46 -11.71 38.28
CA GLU A 516 -19.27 -10.81 39.11
C GLU A 516 -20.30 -11.59 39.95
N SER A 517 -20.86 -12.66 39.38
CA SER A 517 -21.83 -13.53 40.07
C SER A 517 -21.21 -14.56 41.02
N LEU A 518 -19.90 -14.81 40.92
CA LEU A 518 -19.17 -15.80 41.70
C LEU A 518 -19.33 -15.62 43.21
N LYS A 519 -19.69 -16.69 43.92
CA LYS A 519 -19.86 -16.67 45.38
C LYS A 519 -18.69 -17.37 46.07
N ILE A 520 -18.00 -16.63 46.94
CA ILE A 520 -16.83 -17.11 47.68
C ILE A 520 -17.15 -17.21 49.16
N VAL A 521 -16.78 -18.34 49.77
CA VAL A 521 -16.87 -18.54 51.22
C VAL A 521 -15.47 -18.71 51.82
N ALA A 522 -15.06 -17.73 52.62
CA ALA A 522 -13.83 -17.70 53.38
C ALA A 522 -14.00 -18.25 54.80
N SER A 523 -12.96 -18.91 55.27
CA SER A 523 -12.78 -19.39 56.64
C SER A 523 -11.35 -19.13 57.09
N SER A 524 -11.08 -19.25 58.39
CA SER A 524 -9.74 -19.03 58.94
C SER A 524 -9.34 -20.09 59.94
N LYS A 525 -8.04 -20.39 60.01
CA LYS A 525 -7.45 -21.35 60.95
C LYS A 525 -6.21 -20.76 61.60
N LEU A 526 -6.12 -20.87 62.92
CA LEU A 526 -4.94 -20.51 63.70
C LEU A 526 -3.99 -21.71 63.74
N TYR A 527 -2.72 -21.52 63.38
CA TYR A 527 -1.71 -22.59 63.36
C TYR A 527 -0.69 -22.39 64.48
N LYS A 528 -0.84 -23.16 65.58
CA LYS A 528 0.08 -23.23 66.73
C LYS A 528 0.60 -21.86 67.22
N GLY A 529 -0.26 -20.84 67.22
CA GLY A 529 0.14 -19.47 67.59
C GLY A 529 1.15 -18.79 66.67
N LYS A 530 1.52 -19.37 65.51
CA LYS A 530 2.52 -18.80 64.57
C LYS A 530 1.90 -17.93 63.48
N LYS A 531 0.72 -18.29 62.98
CA LYS A 531 0.04 -17.61 61.86
C LYS A 531 -1.46 -17.84 61.88
N ILE A 532 -2.21 -16.93 61.27
CA ILE A 532 -3.60 -17.18 60.88
C ILE A 532 -3.63 -17.41 59.37
N GLN A 533 -4.06 -18.59 58.95
CA GLN A 533 -4.30 -18.88 57.54
C GLN A 533 -5.76 -18.57 57.22
N VAL A 534 -5.99 -17.78 56.19
CA VAL A 534 -7.31 -17.59 55.57
C VAL A 534 -7.39 -18.54 54.40
N LYS A 535 -8.44 -19.34 54.31
CA LYS A 535 -8.71 -20.24 53.20
C LYS A 535 -10.12 -20.03 52.70
N TRP A 536 -10.35 -20.19 51.41
CA TRP A 536 -11.66 -20.02 50.81
C TRP A 536 -11.95 -21.13 49.81
N ARG A 537 -13.22 -21.27 49.47
CA ARG A 537 -13.68 -22.10 48.35
C ARG A 537 -14.68 -21.30 47.53
N ILE A 538 -14.83 -21.69 46.27
CA ILE A 538 -15.95 -21.28 45.44
C ILE A 538 -17.17 -22.04 45.96
N ALA A 539 -18.18 -21.28 46.36
CA ALA A 539 -19.42 -21.83 46.88
C ALA A 539 -20.48 -21.94 45.78
N ASP A 540 -20.42 -21.07 44.77
CA ASP A 540 -21.27 -21.07 43.59
C ASP A 540 -20.62 -20.27 42.45
N GLY A 541 -20.94 -20.60 41.20
CA GLY A 541 -20.40 -20.01 39.97
C GLY A 541 -19.15 -20.71 39.40
N ASP A 542 -18.81 -20.36 38.15
CA ASP A 542 -17.62 -20.87 37.46
C ASP A 542 -16.37 -20.04 37.78
N ALA A 543 -15.31 -20.75 38.15
CA ALA A 543 -14.02 -20.18 38.53
C ALA A 543 -12.92 -20.38 37.47
N SER A 544 -13.25 -20.99 36.33
CA SER A 544 -12.33 -21.32 35.24
C SER A 544 -11.56 -20.10 34.71
N ALA A 545 -12.24 -18.94 34.63
CA ALA A 545 -11.69 -17.70 34.09
C ALA A 545 -10.98 -16.79 35.11
N ILE A 546 -10.89 -17.19 36.40
CA ILE A 546 -10.30 -16.34 37.46
C ILE A 546 -8.79 -16.16 37.24
N THR A 547 -8.34 -14.91 37.13
CA THR A 547 -6.90 -14.58 37.09
C THR A 547 -6.25 -14.68 38.48
N GLY A 548 -6.98 -14.32 39.54
CA GLY A 548 -6.53 -14.51 40.92
C GLY A 548 -7.50 -14.00 41.99
N TYR A 549 -7.04 -13.94 43.23
CA TYR A 549 -7.80 -13.45 44.39
C TYR A 549 -7.11 -12.28 45.06
N GLN A 550 -7.90 -11.34 45.57
CA GLN A 550 -7.44 -10.30 46.49
C GLN A 550 -7.88 -10.62 47.91
N VAL A 551 -6.95 -10.51 48.86
CA VAL A 551 -7.24 -10.72 50.29
C VAL A 551 -7.04 -9.41 51.05
N TYR A 552 -8.01 -9.06 51.89
CA TYR A 552 -7.98 -7.90 52.75
C TYR A 552 -8.15 -8.32 54.22
N LYS A 553 -7.53 -7.57 55.14
CA LYS A 553 -7.59 -7.83 56.59
C LYS A 553 -7.99 -6.58 57.39
N SER A 554 -8.70 -6.76 58.50
CA SER A 554 -9.02 -5.71 59.47
C SER A 554 -9.02 -6.24 60.90
N THR A 555 -8.93 -5.35 61.89
CA THR A 555 -9.23 -5.64 63.30
C THR A 555 -10.66 -5.21 63.69
N LYS A 556 -11.37 -4.52 62.80
CA LYS A 556 -12.78 -4.12 62.95
C LYS A 556 -13.64 -4.95 62.00
N ALA A 557 -14.79 -5.45 62.48
CA ALA A 557 -15.63 -6.36 61.70
C ALA A 557 -16.12 -5.74 60.37
N ASN A 558 -16.48 -4.46 60.39
CA ASN A 558 -17.22 -3.81 59.30
C ASN A 558 -16.44 -2.71 58.56
N SER A 559 -15.25 -2.33 59.01
CA SER A 559 -14.50 -1.20 58.43
C SER A 559 -12.99 -1.40 58.54
N GLY A 560 -12.21 -0.50 57.93
CA GLY A 560 -10.75 -0.47 58.08
C GLY A 560 -10.00 -1.64 57.44
N TYR A 561 -10.61 -2.32 56.46
CA TYR A 561 -9.95 -3.40 55.72
C TYR A 561 -8.80 -2.85 54.89
N LYS A 562 -7.60 -3.40 55.11
CA LYS A 562 -6.39 -3.08 54.35
C LYS A 562 -6.00 -4.25 53.46
N PHE A 563 -5.49 -3.93 52.28
CA PHE A 563 -5.00 -4.92 51.33
C PHE A 563 -3.87 -5.75 51.96
N MET A 564 -4.01 -7.07 51.89
CA MET A 564 -3.04 -8.02 52.43
C MET A 564 -2.17 -8.63 51.32
N GLY A 565 -2.73 -8.82 50.12
CA GLY A 565 -2.01 -9.33 48.95
C GLY A 565 -2.93 -9.93 47.89
N LYS A 566 -2.33 -10.29 46.75
CA LYS A 566 -2.94 -11.11 45.70
C LYS A 566 -2.41 -12.55 45.77
N THR A 567 -3.18 -13.52 45.34
CA THR A 567 -2.72 -14.89 45.17
C THR A 567 -3.59 -15.66 44.19
N LYS A 568 -3.03 -16.67 43.51
CA LYS A 568 -3.78 -17.67 42.74
C LYS A 568 -4.22 -18.87 43.60
N LYS A 569 -3.72 -18.98 44.83
CA LYS A 569 -4.04 -20.09 45.74
C LYS A 569 -5.37 -19.84 46.42
N LEU A 570 -6.06 -20.90 46.83
CA LEU A 570 -7.29 -20.83 47.65
C LEU A 570 -7.03 -20.54 49.15
N TYR A 571 -5.83 -20.05 49.48
CA TYR A 571 -5.46 -19.67 50.84
C TYR A 571 -4.37 -18.60 50.86
N MET A 572 -4.28 -17.85 51.97
CA MET A 572 -3.18 -16.93 52.26
C MET A 572 -2.85 -16.93 53.75
N ASP A 573 -1.56 -16.97 54.08
CA ASP A 573 -1.07 -16.91 55.45
C ASP A 573 -0.87 -15.44 55.90
N ASN A 574 -1.57 -15.03 56.97
CA ASN A 574 -1.22 -13.82 57.71
C ASN A 574 -0.17 -14.17 58.77
N LYS A 575 1.07 -13.71 58.54
CA LYS A 575 2.23 -13.91 59.45
C LYS A 575 2.72 -12.60 60.09
N LYS A 576 2.22 -11.43 59.65
CA LYS A 576 2.77 -10.11 60.00
C LYS A 576 1.80 -9.32 60.88
N SER A 577 2.34 -8.65 61.89
CA SER A 577 1.62 -7.70 62.76
C SER A 577 0.42 -8.32 63.50
N LEU A 578 0.59 -9.56 63.98
CA LEU A 578 -0.39 -10.28 64.79
C LEU A 578 -0.17 -9.96 66.29
N LYS A 579 -1.20 -9.43 66.96
CA LYS A 579 -1.18 -9.11 68.39
C LYS A 579 -1.99 -10.14 69.17
N LYS A 580 -1.41 -10.68 70.25
CA LYS A 580 -2.10 -11.67 71.11
C LYS A 580 -3.40 -11.06 71.65
N GLY A 581 -4.48 -11.84 71.64
CA GLY A 581 -5.81 -11.39 72.08
C GLY A 581 -6.59 -10.59 71.04
N THR A 582 -5.99 -10.19 69.92
CA THR A 582 -6.68 -9.41 68.88
C THR A 582 -7.48 -10.31 67.93
N ARG A 583 -8.73 -9.93 67.65
CA ARG A 583 -9.54 -10.56 66.60
C ARG A 583 -9.23 -9.92 65.26
N TYR A 584 -8.93 -10.76 64.27
CA TYR A 584 -8.72 -10.35 62.89
C TYR A 584 -9.88 -10.82 62.04
N PHE A 585 -10.31 -9.98 61.11
CA PHE A 585 -11.34 -10.23 60.11
C PHE A 585 -10.70 -10.18 58.72
N TYR A 586 -11.16 -11.05 57.83
CA TYR A 586 -10.64 -11.20 56.49
C TYR A 586 -11.78 -11.32 55.50
N LYS A 587 -11.60 -10.71 54.33
CA LYS A 587 -12.49 -10.86 53.19
C LYS A 587 -11.66 -11.10 51.93
N VAL A 588 -12.21 -11.90 51.03
CA VAL A 588 -11.57 -12.33 49.80
C VAL A 588 -12.51 -12.06 48.65
N ARG A 589 -11.99 -11.65 47.49
CA ARG A 589 -12.75 -11.62 46.23
C ARG A 589 -11.90 -12.16 45.11
N ALA A 590 -12.52 -12.80 44.12
CA ALA A 590 -11.85 -13.16 42.88
C ALA A 590 -11.75 -11.93 41.98
N TYR A 591 -10.85 -12.01 41.00
CA TYR A 591 -10.79 -11.07 39.91
C TYR A 591 -10.40 -11.75 38.60
N ILE A 592 -10.85 -11.16 37.50
CA ILE A 592 -10.37 -11.42 36.14
C ILE A 592 -9.75 -10.13 35.59
N ASP A 593 -8.65 -10.26 34.86
CA ASP A 593 -8.05 -9.17 34.10
C ASP A 593 -8.41 -9.38 32.62
N VAL A 594 -9.14 -8.45 32.01
CA VAL A 594 -9.57 -8.46 30.59
C VAL A 594 -9.15 -7.13 29.97
N ASP A 595 -8.40 -7.16 28.87
CA ASP A 595 -7.94 -5.97 28.12
C ASP A 595 -7.32 -4.85 28.98
N GLY A 596 -6.59 -5.24 30.03
CA GLY A 596 -5.92 -4.31 30.96
C GLY A 596 -6.82 -3.77 32.10
N GLU A 597 -8.11 -4.08 32.07
CA GLU A 597 -9.07 -3.76 33.14
C GLU A 597 -9.31 -4.94 34.09
N ARG A 598 -9.65 -4.65 35.35
CA ARG A 598 -9.90 -5.68 36.37
C ARG A 598 -11.33 -5.67 36.87
N TYR A 599 -12.00 -6.80 36.69
CA TYR A 599 -13.36 -7.07 37.16
C TYR A 599 -13.32 -7.97 38.39
N PHE A 600 -14.31 -7.84 39.29
CA PHE A 600 -14.27 -8.47 40.61
C PHE A 600 -15.57 -9.20 40.93
N SER A 601 -15.44 -10.31 41.65
CA SER A 601 -16.56 -10.88 42.37
C SER A 601 -16.97 -9.99 43.55
N ASP A 602 -18.15 -10.27 44.10
CA ASP A 602 -18.51 -9.86 45.45
C ASP A 602 -17.43 -10.27 46.48
N TRP A 603 -17.38 -9.54 47.59
CA TRP A 603 -16.60 -9.97 48.75
C TRP A 603 -17.19 -11.23 49.37
N SER A 604 -16.32 -12.17 49.74
CA SER A 604 -16.68 -13.32 50.56
C SER A 604 -17.32 -12.89 51.88
N ASN A 605 -17.93 -13.86 52.58
CA ASN A 605 -18.19 -13.72 54.01
C ASN A 605 -16.91 -13.34 54.79
N LYS A 606 -17.09 -12.76 55.97
CA LYS A 606 -15.98 -12.30 56.83
C LYS A 606 -15.44 -13.46 57.67
N ALA A 607 -14.37 -14.09 57.20
CA ALA A 607 -13.62 -15.03 58.01
C ALA A 607 -12.99 -14.30 59.20
N ASN A 608 -13.06 -14.87 60.41
CA ASN A 608 -12.51 -14.20 61.59
C ASN A 608 -11.86 -15.17 62.58
N ARG A 609 -10.83 -14.68 63.28
CA ARG A 609 -10.06 -15.47 64.27
C ARG A 609 -9.42 -14.58 65.32
N ILE A 610 -9.48 -14.98 66.59
CA ILE A 610 -8.64 -14.41 67.65
C ILE A 610 -7.25 -15.02 67.55
N TYR A 611 -6.21 -14.19 67.46
CA TYR A 611 -4.84 -14.65 67.55
C TYR A 611 -4.48 -14.94 69.01
N LYS A 612 -4.34 -16.23 69.34
CA LYS A 612 -3.83 -16.72 70.63
C LYS A 612 -2.47 -17.36 70.33
N LYS A 613 -1.38 -16.73 70.81
CA LYS A 613 -0.03 -17.28 70.67
C LYS A 613 0.10 -18.52 71.54
#